data_AF-A0A522RXK3-F1
#
_entry.id   AF-A0A522RXK3-F1
#
_cell.length_a   1.000
_cell.length_b   1.000
_cell.length_c   1.000
_cell.angle_alpha   90.00
_cell.angle_beta   90.00
_cell.angle_gamma   90.00
#
_symmetry.space_group_name_H-M   'P 1'
#
loop_
_entity.id
_entity.type
_entity.pdbx_description
1 polymer ?
#
loop_
_entity_poly.entity_id
_entity_poly.type
_entity_poly.pdbx_seq_one_letter_code
_entity_poly.pdbx_strand_id
1 'polypeptide(L)'
;MRADPRFQGKSKEFWAHVRTISQEVGYTRRGTKEILVPSIPEIAAAFERLGLSRDHVIAGGGRLTAFGASLADYFSFRASVLNDQVRDDLMDKDEARSLFKKLRGKRQAHCPLPMKIVSHRVV
;
A
#
# COMPACT_ATOMS: atom_id res chain seq x y z
N MET A 1 6.21 -7.15 10.49
CA MET A 1 6.20 -5.67 10.61
C MET A 1 5.22 -5.24 11.71
N ARG A 2 5.61 -4.30 12.58
CA ARG A 2 4.73 -3.71 13.60
C ARG A 2 4.14 -2.41 13.05
N ALA A 3 2.86 -2.15 13.32
CA ALA A 3 2.23 -0.91 12.88
C ALA A 3 2.88 0.31 13.58
N ASP A 4 3.14 1.38 12.84
CA ASP A 4 3.69 2.61 13.40
C ASP A 4 2.63 3.33 14.26
N PRO A 5 2.92 3.61 15.55
CA PRO A 5 1.97 4.21 16.48
C PRO A 5 1.36 5.54 16.00
N ARG A 6 2.07 6.31 15.16
CA ARG A 6 1.56 7.59 14.63
C ARG A 6 0.28 7.43 13.81
N PHE A 7 0.11 6.27 13.16
CA PHE A 7 -1.02 5.98 12.28
C PHE A 7 -2.01 4.97 12.86
N GLN A 8 -1.70 4.38 14.01
CA GLN A 8 -2.64 3.51 14.73
C GLN A 8 -3.84 4.33 15.22
N GLY A 9 -5.05 3.76 15.09
CA GLY A 9 -6.27 4.40 15.58
C GLY A 9 -6.70 5.67 14.83
N LYS A 10 -6.08 6.01 13.70
CA LYS A 10 -6.52 7.13 12.86
C LYS A 10 -7.96 6.92 12.37
N SER A 11 -8.68 8.03 12.20
CA SER A 11 -10.11 8.04 11.88
C SER A 11 -10.41 7.44 10.50
N LYS A 12 -11.66 7.02 10.27
CA LYS A 12 -12.12 6.57 8.95
C LYS A 12 -11.93 7.65 7.88
N GLU A 13 -12.13 8.91 8.25
CA GLU A 13 -11.90 10.06 7.39
C GLU A 13 -10.44 10.11 6.91
N PHE A 14 -9.47 9.96 7.81
CA PHE A 14 -8.06 9.90 7.45
C PHE A 14 -7.78 8.83 6.39
N TRP A 15 -8.30 7.61 6.60
CA TRP A 15 -8.11 6.51 5.66
C TRP A 15 -8.84 6.70 4.33
N ALA A 16 -10.01 7.35 4.35
CA ALA A 16 -10.71 7.73 3.13
C ALA A 16 -9.85 8.69 2.29
N HIS A 17 -9.22 9.70 2.91
CA HIS A 17 -8.33 10.63 2.22
C HIS A 17 -7.10 9.94 1.63
N VAL A 18 -6.46 9.06 2.42
CA VAL A 18 -5.33 8.24 1.93
C VAL A 18 -5.71 7.46 0.68
N ARG A 19 -6.88 6.82 0.69
CA ARG A 19 -7.39 6.04 -0.45
C ARG A 19 -7.69 6.94 -1.64
N THR A 20 -8.46 8.01 -1.44
CA THR A 20 -8.87 8.94 -2.50
C THR A 20 -7.66 9.54 -3.21
N ILE A 21 -6.69 10.07 -2.45
CA ILE A 21 -5.47 10.65 -3.01
C ILE A 21 -4.66 9.58 -3.76
N SER A 22 -4.49 8.38 -3.19
CA SER A 22 -3.73 7.31 -3.86
C SER A 22 -4.41 6.82 -5.13
N GLN A 23 -5.75 6.82 -5.18
CA GLN A 23 -6.50 6.40 -6.35
C GLN A 23 -6.39 7.41 -7.50
N GLU A 24 -6.44 8.71 -7.20
CA GLU A 24 -6.34 9.76 -8.21
C GLU A 24 -4.91 10.03 -8.67
N VAL A 25 -3.94 10.06 -7.74
CA VAL A 25 -2.53 10.35 -8.05
C VAL A 25 -1.80 9.08 -8.52
N GLY A 26 -2.19 7.92 -8.00
CA GLY A 26 -1.56 6.64 -8.26
C GLY A 26 -0.80 6.07 -7.05
N TYR A 27 -0.71 4.75 -6.99
CA TYR A 27 -0.04 4.02 -5.90
C TYR A 27 1.47 3.88 -6.12
N THR A 28 1.90 3.84 -7.37
CA THR A 28 3.30 3.62 -7.77
C THR A 28 3.69 4.51 -8.94
N ARG A 29 4.96 4.89 -9.01
CA ARG A 29 5.49 5.51 -10.22
C ARG A 29 5.53 4.49 -11.36
N ARG A 30 4.99 4.88 -12.51
CA ARG A 30 5.01 4.06 -13.73
C ARG A 30 6.47 3.88 -14.18
N GLY A 31 6.85 2.66 -14.53
CA GLY A 31 8.20 2.32 -14.99
C GLY A 31 9.14 1.87 -13.86
N THR A 32 9.15 2.53 -12.70
CA THR A 32 10.04 2.17 -11.58
C THR A 32 9.41 1.21 -10.57
N LYS A 33 8.06 1.10 -10.55
CA LYS A 33 7.29 0.33 -9.56
C LYS A 33 7.51 0.79 -8.10
N GLU A 34 8.14 1.94 -7.89
CA GLU A 34 8.33 2.51 -6.56
C GLU A 34 7.02 3.05 -6.01
N ILE A 35 6.81 2.86 -4.71
CA ILE A 35 5.67 3.45 -4.02
C ILE A 35 5.75 4.97 -4.09
N LEU A 36 4.66 5.59 -4.54
CA LEU A 36 4.58 7.02 -4.78
C LEU A 36 4.27 7.78 -3.49
N VAL A 37 4.93 8.93 -3.33
CA VAL A 37 4.62 9.98 -2.34
C VAL A 37 4.03 11.17 -3.08
N PRO A 38 2.74 11.49 -2.91
CA PRO A 38 2.10 12.62 -3.57
C PRO A 38 2.69 13.95 -3.08
N SER A 39 3.02 14.84 -4.02
CA SER A 39 3.39 16.22 -3.76
C SER A 39 2.16 17.09 -3.48
N ILE A 40 2.36 18.26 -2.86
CA ILE A 40 1.27 19.22 -2.58
C ILE A 40 0.50 19.60 -3.87
N PRO A 41 1.15 19.91 -5.01
CA PRO A 41 0.44 20.18 -6.26
C PRO A 41 -0.38 19.00 -6.78
N GLU A 42 0.14 17.77 -6.66
CA GLU A 42 -0.60 16.56 -7.07
C GLU A 42 -1.83 16.32 -6.19
N ILE A 43 -1.71 16.54 -4.88
CA ILE A 43 -2.85 16.47 -3.96
C ILE A 43 -3.87 17.55 -4.33
N ALA A 44 -3.45 18.79 -4.56
CA ALA A 44 -4.36 19.87 -4.97
C ALA A 44 -5.11 19.52 -6.26
N ALA A 45 -4.38 19.06 -7.27
CA ALA A 45 -4.95 18.66 -8.56
C ALA A 45 -5.92 17.46 -8.43
N ALA A 46 -5.63 16.50 -7.56
CA ALA A 46 -6.52 15.36 -7.30
C ALA A 46 -7.86 15.83 -6.72
N PHE A 47 -7.84 16.74 -5.76
CA PHE A 47 -9.07 17.32 -5.19
C PHE A 47 -9.85 18.14 -6.20
N GLU A 48 -9.17 18.98 -6.99
CA GLU A 48 -9.79 19.77 -8.04
C GLU A 48 -10.46 18.89 -9.11
N ARG A 49 -9.82 17.79 -9.54
CA ARG A 49 -10.40 16.82 -10.48
C ARG A 49 -11.65 16.13 -9.95
N LEU A 50 -11.72 15.89 -8.65
CA LEU A 50 -12.87 15.29 -7.99
C LEU A 50 -13.98 16.30 -7.66
N GLY A 51 -13.76 17.60 -7.90
CA GLY A 51 -14.69 18.64 -7.50
C GLY A 51 -14.83 18.79 -5.97
N LEU A 52 -13.79 18.45 -5.22
CA LEU A 52 -13.76 18.51 -3.75
C LEU A 52 -12.99 19.74 -3.27
N SER A 53 -13.43 20.33 -2.15
CA SER A 53 -12.62 21.35 -1.46
C SER A 53 -11.34 20.71 -0.91
N ARG A 54 -10.23 21.43 -1.05
CA ARG A 54 -8.91 21.04 -0.52
C ARG A 54 -8.51 21.80 0.74
N ASP A 55 -9.34 22.71 1.25
CA ASP A 55 -8.94 23.70 2.27
C ASP A 55 -8.57 23.07 3.61
N HIS A 56 -9.16 21.93 3.95
CA HIS A 56 -8.84 21.16 5.15
C HIS A 56 -7.53 20.37 5.04
N VAL A 57 -6.99 20.21 3.83
CA VAL A 57 -5.70 19.54 3.57
C VAL A 57 -4.60 20.57 3.27
N ILE A 58 -4.92 21.60 2.48
CA ILE A 58 -4.01 22.63 2.00
C ILE A 58 -4.61 23.99 2.38
N ALA A 59 -3.98 24.67 3.31
CA ALA A 59 -4.35 26.02 3.72
C ALA A 59 -4.02 27.07 2.64
N GLY A 60 -4.56 28.27 2.83
CA GLY A 60 -4.20 29.45 2.04
C GLY A 60 -2.68 29.63 1.94
N GLY A 61 -2.20 29.96 0.74
CA GLY A 61 -0.77 30.08 0.45
C GLY A 61 -0.05 28.76 0.13
N GLY A 62 -0.79 27.66 -0.08
CA GLY A 62 -0.22 26.41 -0.58
C GLY A 62 0.51 25.57 0.47
N ARG A 63 0.29 25.84 1.75
CA ARG A 63 0.88 25.10 2.87
C ARG A 63 -0.07 24.00 3.35
N LEU A 64 0.47 22.86 3.77
CA LEU A 64 -0.35 21.81 4.38
C LEU A 64 -0.95 22.28 5.71
N THR A 65 -2.20 21.91 5.98
CA THR A 65 -2.80 21.99 7.32
C THR A 65 -2.15 20.92 8.22
N ALA A 66 -2.48 20.91 9.53
CA ALA A 66 -2.07 19.83 10.41
C ALA A 66 -2.59 18.45 9.91
N PHE A 67 -3.80 18.41 9.38
CA PHE A 67 -4.37 17.20 8.79
C PHE A 67 -3.62 16.80 7.50
N GLY A 68 -3.35 17.76 6.62
CA GLY A 68 -2.56 17.54 5.41
C GLY A 68 -1.13 17.08 5.68
N ALA A 69 -0.49 17.64 6.71
CA ALA A 69 0.82 17.21 7.17
C ALA A 69 0.78 15.74 7.65
N SER A 70 -0.24 15.36 8.43
CA SER A 70 -0.42 13.97 8.84
C SER A 70 -0.63 13.00 7.66
N LEU A 71 -1.26 13.44 6.57
CA LEU A 71 -1.40 12.65 5.35
C LEU A 71 -0.06 12.51 4.62
N ALA A 72 0.68 13.62 4.46
CA ALA A 72 2.01 13.63 3.85
C ALA A 72 2.99 12.74 4.62
N ASP A 73 2.98 12.79 5.96
CA ASP A 73 3.78 11.93 6.82
C ASP A 73 3.47 10.45 6.59
N TYR A 74 2.19 10.11 6.43
CA TYR A 74 1.79 8.73 6.13
C TYR A 74 2.29 8.27 4.76
N PHE A 75 2.16 9.11 3.73
CA PHE A 75 2.64 8.75 2.40
C PHE A 75 4.16 8.54 2.37
N SER A 76 4.92 9.44 3.00
CA SER A 76 6.37 9.30 3.15
C SER A 76 6.74 8.04 3.93
N PHE A 77 6.08 7.80 5.07
CA PHE A 77 6.31 6.60 5.86
C PHE A 77 6.02 5.32 5.07
N ARG A 78 4.85 5.21 4.44
CA ARG A 78 4.46 4.07 3.61
C ARG A 78 5.48 3.81 2.50
N ALA A 79 5.91 4.87 1.81
CA ALA A 79 6.88 4.74 0.74
C ALA A 79 8.23 4.23 1.26
N SER A 80 8.76 4.79 2.35
CA SER A 80 10.04 4.35 2.92
C SER A 80 10.01 2.88 3.33
N VAL A 81 8.97 2.44 4.04
CA VAL A 81 8.85 1.05 4.48
C VAL A 81 8.81 0.11 3.28
N LEU A 82 7.94 0.40 2.30
CA LEU A 82 7.69 -0.53 1.22
C LEU A 82 8.80 -0.53 0.18
N ASN A 83 9.45 0.61 -0.05
CA ASN A 83 10.56 0.70 -1.00
C ASN A 83 11.87 0.21 -0.40
N ASP A 84 12.13 0.47 0.90
CA ASP A 84 13.47 0.33 1.46
C ASP A 84 13.60 -0.85 2.44
N GLN A 85 12.51 -1.33 3.03
CA GLN A 85 12.54 -2.43 3.99
C GLN A 85 11.89 -3.69 3.43
N VAL A 86 10.65 -3.58 2.96
CA VAL A 86 9.86 -4.75 2.54
C VAL A 86 10.28 -5.27 1.16
N ARG A 87 10.89 -4.42 0.32
CA ARG A 87 11.28 -4.78 -1.05
C ARG A 87 12.12 -6.07 -1.08
N ASP A 88 13.07 -6.20 -0.16
CA ASP A 88 13.98 -7.34 -0.09
C ASP A 88 13.34 -8.60 0.54
N ASP A 89 12.19 -8.44 1.20
CA ASP A 89 11.40 -9.54 1.77
C ASP A 89 10.42 -10.14 0.75
N LEU A 90 10.18 -9.46 -0.38
CA LEU A 90 9.26 -9.93 -1.41
C LEU A 90 9.90 -11.01 -2.28
N MET A 91 9.13 -12.05 -2.57
CA MET A 91 9.52 -13.10 -3.51
C MET A 91 8.71 -12.99 -4.78
N ASP A 92 9.36 -13.25 -5.91
CA ASP A 92 8.65 -13.57 -7.12
C ASP A 92 8.00 -14.97 -7.06
N LYS A 93 7.24 -15.30 -8.10
CA LYS A 93 6.49 -16.55 -8.20
C LYS A 93 7.39 -17.79 -8.12
N ASP A 94 8.56 -17.73 -8.71
CA ASP A 94 9.46 -18.88 -8.85
C ASP A 94 10.34 -19.05 -7.61
N GLU A 95 10.75 -17.95 -6.99
CA GLU A 95 11.35 -17.92 -5.65
C GLU A 95 10.41 -18.52 -4.61
N ALA A 96 9.15 -18.05 -4.58
CA ALA A 96 8.13 -18.56 -3.67
C ALA A 96 7.85 -20.06 -3.90
N ARG A 97 7.77 -20.51 -5.16
CA ARG A 97 7.61 -21.92 -5.52
C ARG A 97 8.78 -22.77 -5.00
N SER A 98 10.00 -22.28 -5.19
CA SER A 98 11.22 -23.00 -4.81
C SER A 98 11.33 -23.13 -3.29
N LEU A 99 11.09 -22.03 -2.56
CA LEU A 99 11.06 -22.04 -1.11
C LEU A 99 9.97 -22.96 -0.56
N PHE A 100 8.76 -22.90 -1.13
CA PHE A 100 7.66 -23.78 -0.74
C PHE A 100 8.01 -25.26 -0.91
N LYS A 101 8.53 -25.67 -2.07
CA LYS A 101 8.94 -27.06 -2.34
C LYS A 101 10.01 -27.52 -1.35
N LYS A 102 11.00 -26.67 -1.06
CA LYS A 102 12.06 -26.93 -0.08
C LYS A 102 11.51 -27.15 1.33
N LEU A 103 10.56 -26.32 1.77
CA LEU A 103 9.95 -26.43 3.09
C LEU A 103 9.01 -27.64 3.21
N ARG A 104 8.22 -27.92 2.16
CA ARG A 104 7.31 -29.08 2.12
C ARG A 104 8.04 -30.41 2.28
N GLY A 105 9.24 -30.54 1.70
CA GLY A 105 10.05 -31.74 1.85
C GLY A 105 10.68 -31.91 3.24
N LYS A 106 10.74 -30.84 4.04
CA LYS A 106 11.44 -30.81 5.34
C LYS A 106 10.53 -30.76 6.56
N ARG A 107 9.24 -30.46 6.38
CA ARG A 107 8.29 -30.33 7.49
C ARG A 107 7.05 -31.18 7.27
N GLN A 108 6.66 -31.90 8.31
CA GLN A 108 5.35 -32.53 8.39
C GLN A 108 4.36 -31.46 8.87
N ALA A 109 3.70 -30.80 7.93
CA ALA A 109 2.69 -29.81 8.25
C ALA A 109 1.40 -30.54 8.72
N HIS A 110 0.87 -30.16 9.88
CA HIS A 110 -0.39 -30.70 10.40
C HIS A 110 -1.63 -30.16 9.66
N CYS A 111 -1.47 -29.12 8.85
CA CYS A 111 -2.56 -28.52 8.09
C CYS A 111 -2.54 -29.05 6.65
N PRO A 112 -3.66 -29.59 6.13
CA PRO A 112 -3.75 -30.04 4.74
C PRO A 112 -3.61 -28.86 3.78
N LEU A 113 -2.93 -29.08 2.65
CA LEU A 113 -2.83 -28.05 1.62
C LEU A 113 -4.20 -27.86 0.94
N PRO A 114 -4.64 -26.61 0.72
CA PRO A 114 -5.84 -26.33 -0.06
C PRO A 114 -5.56 -26.65 -1.53
N MET A 115 -5.78 -27.91 -1.89
CA MET A 115 -5.62 -28.41 -3.26
C MET A 115 -6.93 -28.17 -4.02
N LYS A 116 -6.85 -27.69 -5.27
CA LYS A 116 -8.00 -27.77 -6.17
C LYS A 116 -8.33 -29.25 -6.35
N ILE A 117 -9.55 -29.67 -5.98
CA ILE A 117 -10.03 -31.01 -6.29
C ILE A 117 -10.19 -31.08 -7.81
N VAL A 118 -9.26 -31.72 -8.50
CA VAL A 118 -9.42 -32.01 -9.92
C VAL A 118 -10.23 -33.30 -10.01
N SER A 119 -11.55 -33.16 -10.03
CA SER A 119 -12.47 -34.28 -10.28
C SER A 119 -12.31 -34.74 -11.74
N HIS A 120 -11.34 -35.62 -11.99
CA HIS A 120 -11.38 -36.45 -13.19
C HIS A 120 -12.47 -37.51 -12.97
N ARG A 121 -13.70 -37.21 -13.38
CA ARG A 121 -14.63 -38.28 -13.76
C ARG A 121 -14.08 -38.86 -15.05
N VAL A 122 -13.34 -39.94 -14.92
CA VAL A 122 -13.18 -40.91 -16.01
C VAL A 122 -14.55 -41.53 -16.20
N VAL A 123 -15.11 -41.33 -17.39
CA VAL A 123 -16.21 -42.14 -17.93
C VAL A 123 -15.63 -42.88 -19.12
#